data_AF-A0A3R9XD11-F1
#
_entry.id   AF-A0A3R9XD11-F1
#
_cell.length_a   1.000
_cell.length_b   1.000
_cell.length_c   1.000
_cell.angle_alpha   90.00
_cell.angle_beta   90.00
_cell.angle_gamma   90.00
#
_symmetry.space_group_name_H-M   'P 1'
#
loop_
_entity.id
_entity.type
_entity.pdbx_description
1 polymer ?
#
loop_
_entity_poly.entity_id
_entity_poly.type
_entity_poly.pdbx_seq_one_letter_code
_entity_poly.pdbx_strand_id
1 'polypeptide(L)'
;MSEWWSYRPSDFLLFSARTYHRLFELYNAELWPAHLLALVIGLTVLYTALQGGAQAARVACLLLAACWLWVAWAFHLQRYAAINWAATWFAAAFAIEGGLLFLCGVFGARLHIPAQRGLRGQLGLGLLVFALVVQPWLGLLLFGRPWREAELFGMAPDPTALATLGLLLLLRPLAPFAWMLWPIPLLWCLVGATTQWTLAGG
;
A
#
# COMPACT_ATOMS: atom_id res chain seq x y z
N MET A 1 -17.78 32.49 -12.83
CA MET A 1 -16.71 31.60 -12.34
C MET A 1 -17.38 30.54 -11.50
N SER A 2 -17.24 29.25 -11.84
CA SER A 2 -17.76 28.17 -11.00
C SER A 2 -16.94 28.16 -9.71
N GLU A 3 -17.60 28.30 -8.57
CA GLU A 3 -16.95 28.20 -7.27
C GLU A 3 -16.41 26.78 -7.07
N TRP A 4 -15.11 26.65 -6.80
CA TRP A 4 -14.38 25.38 -6.69
C TRP A 4 -14.90 24.46 -5.58
N TRP A 5 -15.73 24.97 -4.66
CA TRP A 5 -16.42 24.17 -3.63
C TRP A 5 -17.68 23.44 -4.12
N SER A 6 -18.10 23.65 -5.38
CA SER A 6 -19.24 22.93 -5.97
C SER A 6 -18.89 21.54 -6.51
N TYR A 7 -17.60 21.26 -6.71
CA TYR A 7 -17.13 19.96 -7.21
C TYR A 7 -17.24 18.87 -6.16
N ARG A 8 -17.78 17.73 -6.58
CA ARG A 8 -17.81 16.50 -5.78
C ARG A 8 -16.64 15.61 -6.16
N PRO A 9 -16.17 14.73 -5.25
CA PRO A 9 -15.13 13.75 -5.57
C PRO A 9 -15.45 12.89 -6.80
N SER A 10 -16.74 12.59 -7.04
CA SER A 10 -17.21 11.89 -8.24
C SER A 10 -16.87 12.59 -9.56
N ASP A 11 -16.80 13.92 -9.57
CA ASP A 11 -16.55 14.72 -10.78
C ASP A 11 -15.10 14.58 -11.28
N PHE A 12 -14.21 14.07 -10.43
CA PHE A 12 -12.80 13.82 -10.74
C PHE A 12 -12.52 12.36 -11.12
N LEU A 13 -13.50 11.46 -11.02
CA LEU A 13 -13.35 10.07 -11.46
C LEU A 13 -13.50 9.98 -12.99
N LEU A 14 -12.45 9.48 -13.63
CA LEU A 14 -12.38 9.33 -15.09
C LEU A 14 -12.88 7.96 -15.57
N PHE A 15 -13.30 7.10 -14.65
CA PHE A 15 -13.62 5.71 -14.90
C PHE A 15 -14.77 5.23 -14.00
N SER A 16 -15.44 4.16 -14.44
CA SER A 16 -16.52 3.52 -13.67
C SER A 16 -15.98 2.49 -12.68
N ALA A 17 -16.78 2.11 -11.68
CA ALA A 17 -16.45 1.04 -10.74
C ALA A 17 -16.15 -0.29 -11.46
N ARG A 18 -16.91 -0.60 -12.52
CA ARG A 18 -16.69 -1.80 -13.33
C ARG A 18 -15.32 -1.76 -14.02
N THR A 19 -14.93 -0.61 -14.58
CA THR A 19 -13.61 -0.43 -15.21
C THR A 19 -12.49 -0.63 -14.19
N TYR A 20 -12.65 -0.03 -13.00
CA TYR A 20 -11.67 -0.13 -11.92
C TYR A 20 -11.49 -1.57 -11.41
N HIS A 21 -12.58 -2.29 -11.16
CA HIS A 21 -12.49 -3.68 -10.69
C HIS A 21 -11.95 -4.63 -11.77
N ARG A 22 -12.35 -4.43 -13.04
CA ARG A 22 -11.82 -5.20 -14.17
C ARG A 22 -10.31 -5.01 -14.36
N LEU A 23 -9.77 -3.84 -14.01
CA LEU A 23 -8.33 -3.59 -13.99
C LEU A 23 -7.60 -4.60 -13.08
N PHE A 24 -8.09 -4.79 -11.85
CA PHE A 24 -7.52 -5.74 -10.90
C PHE A 24 -7.66 -7.18 -11.36
N GLU A 25 -8.83 -7.55 -11.91
CA GLU A 25 -9.05 -8.90 -12.42
C GLU A 25 -8.04 -9.26 -13.52
N LEU A 26 -7.85 -8.38 -14.51
CA LEU A 26 -6.90 -8.59 -15.60
C LEU A 26 -5.46 -8.58 -15.11
N TYR A 27 -5.11 -7.63 -14.24
CA TYR A 27 -3.79 -7.53 -13.63
C TYR A 27 -3.42 -8.78 -12.83
N ASN A 28 -4.36 -9.30 -12.03
CA ASN A 28 -4.15 -10.53 -11.27
C ASN A 28 -4.10 -11.77 -12.17
N ALA A 29 -4.88 -11.84 -13.24
CA ALA A 29 -4.79 -12.95 -14.18
C ALA A 29 -3.43 -12.98 -14.91
N GLU A 30 -2.93 -11.82 -15.34
CA GLU A 30 -1.66 -11.69 -16.06
C GLU A 30 -0.45 -12.02 -15.18
N LEU A 31 -0.47 -11.60 -13.92
CA LEU A 31 0.68 -11.76 -13.04
C LEU A 31 0.75 -13.10 -12.31
N TRP A 32 -0.21 -14.00 -12.50
CA TRP A 32 -0.07 -15.36 -11.97
C TRP A 32 1.20 -16.03 -12.54
N PRO A 33 2.11 -16.60 -11.72
CA PRO A 33 1.98 -16.96 -10.30
C PRO A 33 2.68 -16.02 -9.30
N ALA A 34 3.01 -14.78 -9.68
CA ALA A 34 3.71 -13.81 -8.82
C ALA A 34 2.99 -13.50 -7.49
N HIS A 35 1.69 -13.80 -7.37
CA HIS A 35 0.94 -13.75 -6.11
C HIS A 35 1.56 -14.62 -5.01
N LEU A 36 2.17 -15.75 -5.36
CA LEU A 36 2.89 -16.59 -4.40
C LEU A 36 4.13 -15.87 -3.85
N LEU A 37 4.86 -15.14 -4.70
CA LEU A 37 5.99 -14.33 -4.28
C LEU A 37 5.51 -13.17 -3.38
N ALA A 38 4.42 -12.49 -3.75
CA ALA A 38 3.83 -11.44 -2.94
C ALA A 38 3.41 -11.95 -1.54
N LEU A 39 2.83 -13.16 -1.48
CA LEU A 39 2.50 -13.84 -0.22
C LEU A 39 3.75 -14.12 0.62
N VAL A 40 4.81 -14.69 0.02
CA VAL A 40 6.07 -14.96 0.72
C VAL A 40 6.70 -13.67 1.26
N ILE A 41 6.70 -12.60 0.45
CA ILE A 41 7.20 -11.29 0.87
C ILE A 41 6.37 -10.77 2.06
N GLY A 42 5.04 -10.82 1.96
CA GLY A 42 4.15 -10.40 3.04
C GLY A 42 4.39 -11.18 4.34
N LEU A 43 4.45 -12.51 4.27
CA LEU A 43 4.74 -13.35 5.43
C LEU A 43 6.12 -13.05 6.02
N THR A 44 7.11 -12.73 5.19
CA THR A 44 8.46 -12.34 5.65
C THR A 44 8.44 -10.99 6.35
N VAL A 45 7.67 -10.00 5.85
CA VAL A 45 7.48 -8.71 6.52
C VAL A 45 6.78 -8.90 7.86
N LEU A 46 5.73 -9.74 7.93
CA LEU A 46 5.05 -10.04 9.19
C LEU A 46 5.97 -10.76 10.18
N TYR A 47 6.71 -11.77 9.72
CA TYR A 47 7.67 -12.50 10.54
C TYR A 47 8.75 -11.58 11.11
N THR A 48 9.37 -10.74 10.27
CA THR A 48 10.37 -9.76 10.72
C THR A 48 9.78 -8.76 11.71
N ALA A 49 8.55 -8.29 11.50
CA ALA A 49 7.84 -7.41 12.44
C ALA A 49 7.64 -8.07 13.82
N LEU A 50 7.39 -9.38 13.87
CA LEU A 50 7.25 -10.14 15.11
C LEU A 50 8.60 -10.42 15.81
N GLN A 51 9.63 -10.75 15.03
CA GLN A 51 10.97 -11.02 15.58
C GLN A 51 11.61 -9.78 16.22
N GLY A 52 11.39 -8.61 15.62
CA GLY A 52 11.96 -7.35 16.09
C GLY A 52 13.47 -7.21 15.86
N GLY A 53 14.03 -6.10 16.32
CA GLY A 53 15.44 -5.75 16.17
C GLY A 53 15.76 -4.95 14.90
N ALA A 54 17.05 -4.60 14.75
CA ALA A 54 17.51 -3.73 13.66
C ALA A 54 17.56 -4.47 12.32
N GLN A 55 18.00 -5.74 12.30
CA GLN A 55 18.06 -6.51 11.05
C GLN A 55 16.66 -6.78 10.49
N ALA A 56 15.69 -7.10 11.35
CA ALA A 56 14.30 -7.25 10.96
C ALA A 56 13.72 -5.96 10.36
N ALA A 57 13.99 -4.81 11.00
CA ALA A 57 13.60 -3.49 10.47
C ALA A 57 14.15 -3.26 9.05
N ARG A 58 15.43 -3.54 8.84
CA ARG A 58 16.09 -3.37 7.54
C ARG A 58 15.48 -4.26 6.47
N VAL A 59 15.29 -5.55 6.76
CA VAL A 59 14.67 -6.51 5.83
C VAL A 59 13.26 -6.07 5.47
N ALA A 60 12.43 -5.70 6.46
CA ALA A 60 11.08 -5.23 6.22
C ALA A 60 11.04 -3.97 5.34
N CYS A 61 11.91 -2.98 5.59
CA CYS A 61 12.03 -1.78 4.76
C CYS A 61 12.45 -2.10 3.33
N LEU A 62 13.41 -2.99 3.11
CA LEU A 62 13.86 -3.36 1.77
C LEU A 62 12.79 -4.13 0.98
N LEU A 63 12.06 -5.02 1.65
CA LEU A 63 10.95 -5.75 1.04
C LEU A 63 9.79 -4.81 0.67
N LEU A 64 9.44 -3.87 1.56
CA LEU A 64 8.45 -2.84 1.24
C LEU A 64 8.95 -1.93 0.12
N ALA A 65 10.23 -1.54 0.10
CA ALA A 65 10.79 -0.75 -0.99
C ALA A 65 10.57 -1.43 -2.34
N ALA A 66 10.86 -2.73 -2.43
CA ALA A 66 10.60 -3.51 -3.64
C ALA A 66 9.11 -3.54 -4.02
N CYS A 67 8.22 -3.69 -3.03
CA CYS A 67 6.77 -3.64 -3.23
C CYS A 67 6.29 -2.27 -3.74
N TRP A 68 6.74 -1.18 -3.14
CA TRP A 68 6.40 0.19 -3.55
C TRP A 68 6.88 0.49 -4.98
N LEU A 69 8.11 0.10 -5.31
CA LEU A 69 8.68 0.26 -6.66
C LEU A 69 7.93 -0.62 -7.68
N TRP A 70 7.58 -1.85 -7.31
CA TRP A 70 6.75 -2.72 -8.14
C TRP A 70 5.39 -2.08 -8.40
N VAL A 71 4.70 -1.59 -7.38
CA VAL A 71 3.39 -0.95 -7.52
C VAL A 71 3.47 0.35 -8.33
N ALA A 72 4.53 1.15 -8.17
CA ALA A 72 4.76 2.33 -9.00
C ALA A 72 4.85 1.98 -10.48
N TRP A 73 5.66 0.96 -10.81
CA TRP A 73 5.88 0.56 -12.19
C TRP A 73 4.71 -0.27 -12.75
N ALA A 74 4.47 -1.43 -12.14
CA ALA A 74 3.55 -2.43 -12.64
C ALA A 74 2.11 -1.98 -12.50
N PHE A 75 1.66 -1.48 -11.34
CA PHE A 75 0.26 -1.09 -11.20
C PHE A 75 -0.01 0.29 -11.80
N HIS A 76 0.70 1.32 -11.33
CA HIS A 76 0.39 2.70 -11.70
C HIS A 76 0.73 3.04 -13.14
N LEU A 77 1.98 2.85 -13.59
CA LEU A 77 2.39 3.24 -14.94
C LEU A 77 1.84 2.31 -16.02
N GLN A 78 1.95 1.00 -15.82
CA GLN A 78 1.61 0.04 -16.88
C GLN A 78 0.10 -0.21 -17.03
N ARG A 79 -0.68 -0.06 -15.95
CA ARG A 79 -2.13 -0.36 -15.98
C ARG A 79 -2.98 0.87 -15.66
N TYR A 80 -2.76 1.51 -14.52
CA TYR A 80 -3.68 2.54 -14.03
C TYR A 80 -3.62 3.84 -14.86
N ALA A 81 -2.45 4.19 -15.39
CA ALA A 81 -2.25 5.37 -16.24
C ALA A 81 -3.07 5.35 -17.53
N ALA A 82 -3.47 4.16 -18.01
CA ALA A 82 -4.32 4.03 -19.19
C ALA A 82 -5.75 4.54 -18.96
N ILE A 83 -6.23 4.54 -17.70
CA ILE A 83 -7.60 4.95 -17.34
C ILE A 83 -7.64 6.19 -16.44
N ASN A 84 -6.50 6.56 -15.84
CA ASN A 84 -6.40 7.71 -14.96
C ASN A 84 -5.06 8.42 -15.16
N TRP A 85 -5.07 9.61 -15.76
CA TRP A 85 -3.85 10.39 -16.00
C TRP A 85 -3.08 10.71 -14.71
N ALA A 86 -3.77 10.84 -13.57
CA ALA A 86 -3.16 11.09 -12.27
C ALA A 86 -2.26 9.94 -11.80
N ALA A 87 -2.44 8.73 -12.36
CA ALA A 87 -1.63 7.58 -11.99
C ALA A 87 -0.13 7.76 -12.31
N THR A 88 0.23 8.63 -13.25
CA THR A 88 1.65 8.97 -13.50
C THR A 88 2.27 9.69 -12.31
N TRP A 89 1.53 10.61 -11.69
CA TRP A 89 1.97 11.30 -10.46
C TRP A 89 1.96 10.36 -9.25
N PHE A 90 0.97 9.48 -9.16
CA PHE A 90 0.94 8.44 -8.13
C PHE A 90 2.15 7.50 -8.26
N ALA A 91 2.53 7.10 -9.47
CA ALA A 91 3.73 6.30 -9.70
C ALA A 91 4.99 7.02 -9.21
N ALA A 92 5.14 8.31 -9.50
CA ALA A 92 6.27 9.10 -9.00
C ALA A 92 6.30 9.14 -7.48
N ALA A 93 5.16 9.39 -6.81
CA ALA A 93 5.07 9.37 -5.35
C ALA A 93 5.42 7.99 -4.78
N PHE A 94 4.90 6.92 -5.37
CA PHE A 94 5.21 5.55 -4.93
C PHE A 94 6.69 5.20 -5.14
N ALA A 95 7.30 5.67 -6.24
CA ALA A 95 8.72 5.48 -6.49
C ALA A 95 9.59 6.23 -5.48
N ILE A 96 9.19 7.45 -5.10
CA ILE A 96 9.85 8.23 -4.04
C ILE A 96 9.79 7.47 -2.71
N GLU A 97 8.61 7.02 -2.28
CA GLU A 97 8.47 6.26 -1.03
C GLU A 97 9.28 4.96 -1.05
N GLY A 98 9.26 4.23 -2.17
CA GLY A 98 10.11 3.05 -2.37
C GLY A 98 11.60 3.37 -2.24
N GLY A 99 12.04 4.50 -2.81
CA GLY A 99 13.40 5.01 -2.67
C GLY A 99 13.75 5.36 -1.21
N LEU A 100 12.86 6.06 -0.50
CA LEU A 100 13.08 6.42 0.90
C LEU A 100 13.18 5.17 1.80
N LEU A 101 12.31 4.18 1.60
CA LEU A 101 12.34 2.89 2.30
C LEU A 101 13.64 2.13 1.99
N PHE A 102 14.08 2.14 0.73
CA PHE A 102 15.34 1.52 0.32
C PHE A 102 16.53 2.18 1.04
N LEU A 103 16.61 3.51 1.01
CA LEU A 103 17.66 4.27 1.70
C LEU A 103 17.68 3.97 3.20
N CYS A 104 16.50 3.90 3.83
CA CYS A 104 16.37 3.52 5.24
C CYS A 104 16.89 2.11 5.53
N GLY A 105 16.56 1.13 4.68
CA GLY A 105 16.98 -0.27 4.84
C GLY A 105 18.47 -0.49 4.60
N VAL A 106 19.05 0.17 3.59
CA VAL A 106 20.47 0.04 3.23
C VAL A 106 21.37 0.77 4.20
N PHE A 107 21.18 2.09 4.33
CA PHE A 107 22.10 2.97 5.04
C PHE A 107 21.83 3.04 6.54
N GLY A 108 20.84 2.28 7.02
CA GLY A 108 20.58 2.16 8.44
C GLY A 108 20.29 3.52 9.04
N ALA A 109 19.26 4.22 8.53
CA ALA A 109 18.46 5.04 9.43
C ALA A 109 18.28 4.17 10.67
N ARG A 110 18.77 4.62 11.83
CA ARG A 110 18.92 3.82 13.04
C ARG A 110 17.53 3.32 13.49
N LEU A 111 17.04 2.32 12.80
CA LEU A 111 15.69 1.80 12.80
C LEU A 111 15.76 0.51 13.57
N HIS A 112 14.90 0.41 14.56
CA HIS A 112 14.74 -0.80 15.32
C HIS A 112 13.25 -1.02 15.53
N ILE A 113 12.86 -2.29 15.45
CA ILE A 113 11.55 -2.75 15.88
C ILE A 113 11.74 -3.18 17.34
N PRO A 114 11.27 -2.40 18.33
CA PRO A 114 11.34 -2.79 19.74
C PRO A 114 10.43 -3.99 20.01
N ALA A 115 10.59 -4.62 21.18
CA ALA A 115 9.61 -5.59 21.65
C ALA A 115 8.22 -4.93 21.70
N GLN A 116 7.25 -5.56 21.04
CA GLN A 116 5.92 -5.00 20.78
C GLN A 116 5.05 -4.99 22.05
N ARG A 117 5.26 -3.98 22.91
CA ARG A 117 4.48 -3.78 24.13
C ARG A 117 3.68 -2.48 24.03
N GLY A 118 2.35 -2.58 24.20
CA GLY A 118 1.42 -1.45 24.24
C GLY A 118 0.63 -1.22 22.94
N LEU A 119 -0.31 -0.26 23.02
CA LEU A 119 -1.31 0.02 21.98
C LEU A 119 -0.69 0.31 20.61
N ARG A 120 0.40 1.10 20.54
CA ARG A 120 1.05 1.42 19.26
C ARG A 120 1.56 0.18 18.52
N GLY A 121 2.17 -0.76 19.25
CA GLY A 121 2.64 -2.02 18.67
C GLY A 121 1.49 -2.92 18.21
N GLN A 122 0.43 -2.99 19.02
CA GLN A 122 -0.79 -3.73 18.66
C GLN A 122 -1.49 -3.14 17.42
N LEU A 123 -1.58 -1.82 17.32
CA LEU A 123 -2.14 -1.13 16.16
C LEU A 123 -1.28 -1.35 14.91
N GLY A 124 0.05 -1.25 15.02
CA GLY A 124 0.95 -1.50 13.89
C GLY A 124 0.85 -2.93 13.37
N LEU A 125 0.85 -3.92 14.27
CA LEU A 125 0.66 -5.33 13.91
C LEU A 125 -0.75 -5.59 13.38
N GLY A 126 -1.77 -4.98 13.98
CA GLY A 126 -3.16 -5.08 13.53
C GLY A 126 -3.34 -4.56 12.12
N LEU A 127 -2.77 -3.40 11.78
CA LEU A 127 -2.79 -2.84 10.42
C LEU A 127 -2.04 -3.73 9.43
N LEU A 128 -0.88 -4.26 9.83
CA LEU A 128 -0.10 -5.17 8.99
C LEU A 128 -0.90 -6.44 8.69
N VAL A 129 -1.44 -7.10 9.72
CA VAL A 129 -2.28 -8.30 9.56
C VAL A 129 -3.53 -7.98 8.73
N PHE A 130 -4.18 -6.86 8.98
CA PHE A 130 -5.35 -6.45 8.22
C PHE A 130 -5.02 -6.28 6.73
N ALA A 131 -3.94 -5.57 6.40
CA ALA A 131 -3.52 -5.33 5.02
C ALA A 131 -3.16 -6.63 4.27
N LEU A 132 -2.53 -7.59 4.95
CA LEU A 132 -2.10 -8.85 4.33
C LEU A 132 -3.22 -9.89 4.25
N VAL A 133 -4.06 -9.97 5.28
CA VAL A 133 -5.01 -11.09 5.46
C VAL A 133 -6.43 -10.65 5.21
N VAL A 134 -6.88 -9.51 5.72
CA VAL A 134 -8.30 -9.12 5.70
C VAL A 134 -8.65 -8.39 4.41
N GLN A 135 -7.85 -7.38 4.05
CA GLN A 135 -8.12 -6.49 2.93
C GLN A 135 -8.35 -7.20 1.58
N PRO A 136 -7.58 -8.23 1.18
CA PRO A 136 -7.81 -8.94 -0.09
C PRO A 136 -9.21 -9.54 -0.22
N TRP A 137 -9.88 -9.86 0.91
CA TRP A 137 -11.17 -10.53 0.91
C TRP A 137 -12.36 -9.59 1.13
N LEU A 138 -12.15 -8.33 1.49
CA LEU A 138 -13.25 -7.39 1.77
C LEU A 138 -14.21 -7.25 0.60
N GLY A 139 -13.69 -7.21 -0.63
CA GLY A 139 -14.52 -7.14 -1.84
C GLY A 139 -15.46 -8.33 -1.98
N LEU A 140 -14.95 -9.54 -1.73
CA LEU A 140 -15.74 -10.78 -1.78
C LEU A 140 -16.76 -10.84 -0.64
N LEU A 141 -16.33 -10.52 0.60
CA LEU A 141 -17.14 -10.70 1.80
C LEU A 141 -18.26 -9.65 1.93
N LEU A 142 -18.00 -8.40 1.55
CA LEU A 142 -18.95 -7.29 1.75
C LEU A 142 -19.77 -6.97 0.50
N PHE A 143 -19.21 -7.19 -0.69
CA PHE A 143 -19.80 -6.76 -1.96
C PHE A 143 -20.04 -7.92 -2.93
N GLY A 144 -19.74 -9.17 -2.55
CA GLY A 144 -19.92 -10.36 -3.40
C GLY A 144 -19.03 -10.37 -4.65
N ARG A 145 -17.96 -9.57 -4.68
CA ARG A 145 -17.04 -9.48 -5.82
C ARG A 145 -16.21 -10.76 -5.99
N PRO A 146 -15.87 -11.18 -7.21
CA PRO A 146 -15.05 -12.37 -7.42
C PRO A 146 -13.66 -12.19 -6.80
N TRP A 147 -13.11 -13.26 -6.22
CA TRP A 147 -11.77 -13.26 -5.59
C TRP A 147 -10.65 -12.84 -6.54
N ARG A 148 -10.87 -12.93 -7.87
CA ARG A 148 -9.91 -12.50 -8.90
C ARG A 148 -9.64 -11.00 -8.88
N GLU A 149 -10.57 -10.21 -8.33
CA GLU A 149 -10.43 -8.76 -8.14
C GLU A 149 -9.73 -8.40 -6.83
N ALA A 150 -9.22 -9.39 -6.07
CA ALA A 150 -8.60 -9.16 -4.78
C ALA A 150 -7.37 -8.24 -4.87
N GLU A 151 -7.31 -7.28 -3.96
CA GLU A 151 -6.19 -6.36 -3.82
C GLU A 151 -5.16 -6.99 -2.88
N LEU A 152 -4.06 -7.49 -3.45
CA LEU A 152 -3.04 -8.20 -2.69
C LEU A 152 -1.87 -7.28 -2.33
N PHE A 153 -1.38 -7.42 -1.09
CA PHE A 153 -0.18 -6.72 -0.61
C PHE A 153 1.00 -6.90 -1.57
N GLY A 154 1.74 -5.83 -1.82
CA GLY A 154 2.90 -5.81 -2.72
C GLY A 154 2.57 -5.77 -4.20
N MET A 155 1.29 -5.93 -4.57
CA MET A 155 0.80 -5.94 -5.96
C MET A 155 -0.18 -4.80 -6.21
N ALA A 156 -1.05 -4.55 -5.22
CA ALA A 156 -2.01 -3.46 -5.20
C ALA A 156 -1.53 -2.33 -4.26
N PRO A 157 -1.88 -1.08 -4.57
CA PRO A 157 -1.37 0.07 -3.84
C PRO A 157 -1.95 0.22 -2.43
N ASP A 158 -3.25 0.01 -2.25
CA ASP A 158 -3.93 0.18 -0.95
C ASP A 158 -3.37 -0.72 0.16
N PRO A 159 -3.27 -2.06 -0.01
CA PRO A 159 -2.70 -2.91 1.02
C PRO A 159 -1.20 -2.66 1.24
N THR A 160 -0.47 -2.21 0.21
CA THR A 160 0.95 -1.89 0.35
C THR A 160 1.16 -0.64 1.21
N ALA A 161 0.36 0.40 0.99
CA ALA A 161 0.39 1.62 1.81
C ALA A 161 -0.03 1.33 3.26
N LEU A 162 -1.09 0.55 3.46
CA LEU A 162 -1.60 0.23 4.79
C LEU A 162 -0.63 -0.63 5.59
N ALA A 163 -0.02 -1.64 4.96
CA ALA A 163 1.05 -2.43 5.56
C ALA A 163 2.27 -1.57 5.92
N THR A 164 2.59 -0.57 5.10
CA THR A 164 3.68 0.37 5.37
C THR A 164 3.38 1.22 6.60
N LEU A 165 2.17 1.76 6.73
CA LEU A 165 1.73 2.47 7.94
C LEU A 165 1.80 1.56 9.18
N GLY A 166 1.39 0.30 9.03
CA GLY A 166 1.57 -0.74 10.04
C GLY A 166 3.03 -0.84 10.48
N LEU A 167 3.96 -1.03 9.55
CA LEU A 167 5.39 -1.09 9.84
C LEU A 167 5.92 0.21 10.48
N LEU A 168 5.54 1.39 9.98
CA LEU A 168 5.99 2.68 10.53
C LEU A 168 5.57 2.89 11.99
N LEU A 169 4.40 2.37 12.39
CA LEU A 169 3.99 2.35 13.79
C LEU A 169 4.89 1.44 14.63
N LEU A 170 5.33 0.30 14.07
CA LEU A 170 6.23 -0.64 14.73
C LEU A 170 7.67 -0.13 14.79
N LEU A 171 8.08 0.70 13.85
CA LEU A 171 9.41 1.29 13.82
C LEU A 171 9.56 2.36 14.91
N ARG A 172 10.70 2.32 15.59
CA ARG A 172 11.19 3.44 16.40
C ARG A 172 12.33 4.13 15.65
N PRO A 173 12.05 5.25 14.97
CA PRO A 173 13.08 5.99 14.28
C PRO A 173 13.97 6.71 15.28
N LEU A 174 15.28 6.48 15.18
CA LEU A 174 16.29 7.27 15.89
C LEU A 174 16.85 8.41 15.02
N ALA A 175 16.31 8.60 13.81
CA ALA A 175 16.72 9.64 12.86
C ALA A 175 15.50 10.46 12.36
N PRO A 176 15.61 11.80 12.21
CA PRO A 176 14.51 12.65 11.75
C PRO A 176 14.00 12.30 10.35
N PHE A 177 14.89 11.83 9.47
CA PHE A 177 14.59 11.48 8.09
C PHE A 177 13.48 10.42 7.96
N ALA A 178 13.35 9.50 8.92
CA ALA A 178 12.32 8.47 8.87
C ALA A 178 10.88 9.01 9.00
N TRP A 179 10.71 10.26 9.44
CA TRP A 179 9.40 10.93 9.40
C TRP A 179 8.92 11.20 7.96
N MET A 180 9.83 11.26 6.99
CA MET A 180 9.49 11.46 5.58
C MET A 180 8.76 10.27 4.96
N LEU A 181 8.73 9.11 5.63
CA LEU A 181 8.01 7.91 5.18
C LEU A 181 6.50 7.97 5.46
N TRP A 182 6.03 8.91 6.28
CA TRP A 182 4.63 8.99 6.69
C TRP A 182 3.68 9.64 5.66
N PRO A 183 4.05 10.76 5.01
CA PRO A 183 3.10 11.52 4.20
C PRO A 183 2.54 10.72 3.02
N ILE A 184 3.37 10.00 2.27
CA ILE A 184 2.93 9.34 1.03
C ILE A 184 1.95 8.19 1.31
N PRO A 185 2.22 7.25 2.24
CA PRO A 185 1.25 6.21 2.58
C PRO A 185 -0.06 6.76 3.17
N LEU A 186 0.00 7.81 4.01
CA LEU A 186 -1.20 8.45 4.56
C LEU A 186 -2.06 9.10 3.48
N LEU A 187 -1.43 9.89 2.60
CA LEU A 187 -2.11 10.54 1.49
C LEU A 187 -2.70 9.48 0.54
N TRP A 188 -1.98 8.39 0.28
CA TRP A 188 -2.52 7.30 -0.52
C TRP A 188 -3.73 6.65 0.12
N CYS A 189 -3.71 6.34 1.42
CA CYS A 189 -4.88 5.80 2.10
C CYS A 189 -6.11 6.73 1.99
N LEU A 190 -5.91 8.05 2.02
CA LEU A 190 -6.98 9.02 1.79
C LEU A 190 -7.50 8.98 0.34
N VAL A 191 -6.60 8.92 -0.64
CA VAL A 191 -6.96 8.81 -2.07
C VAL A 191 -7.69 7.50 -2.37
N GLY A 192 -7.18 6.37 -1.87
CA GLY A 192 -7.80 5.05 -2.02
C GLY A 192 -9.19 4.99 -1.36
N ALA A 193 -9.31 5.48 -0.13
CA ALA A 193 -10.60 5.52 0.58
C ALA A 193 -11.63 6.41 -0.14
N THR A 194 -11.23 7.61 -0.60
CA THR A 194 -12.14 8.49 -1.35
C THR A 194 -12.54 7.90 -2.70
N THR A 195 -11.61 7.23 -3.40
CA THR A 195 -11.88 6.50 -4.64
C THR A 195 -12.88 5.37 -4.41
N GLN A 196 -12.66 4.51 -3.41
CA GLN A 196 -13.58 3.39 -3.14
C GLN A 196 -14.96 3.88 -2.68
N TRP A 197 -15.02 4.92 -1.85
CA TRP A 197 -16.28 5.51 -1.37
C TRP A 197 -17.11 6.09 -2.53
N THR A 198 -16.48 6.83 -3.43
CA THR A 198 -17.13 7.37 -4.63
C THR A 198 -17.61 6.28 -5.59
N LEU A 199 -16.81 5.23 -5.78
CA LEU A 199 -17.20 4.08 -6.61
C LEU A 199 -18.37 3.27 -6.02
N ALA A 200 -18.55 3.29 -4.70
CA ALA A 200 -19.66 2.63 -4.01
C ALA A 200 -20.99 3.42 -4.06
N GLY A 201 -21.01 4.61 -4.68
CA GLY A 201 -22.21 5.46 -4.82
C GLY A 201 -22.34 6.56 -3.76
N GLY A 202 -21.23 7.00 -3.17
CA GLY A 202 -21.15 8.17 -2.28
C GLY A 202 -21.39 9.51 -2.97
#